data_AF-A0A2M7XW17-F1
#
_entry.id   AF-A0A2M7XW17-F1
#
_cell.length_a   1.000
_cell.length_b   1.000
_cell.length_c   1.000
_cell.angle_alpha   90.00
_cell.angle_beta   90.00
_cell.angle_gamma   90.00
#
_symmetry.space_group_name_H-M   'P 1'
#
loop_
_entity.id
_entity.type
_entity.pdbx_description
1 polymer ?
#
loop_
_entity_poly.entity_id
_entity_poly.type
_entity_poly.pdbx_seq_one_letter_code
_entity_poly.pdbx_strand_id
1 'polypeptide(L)'
;MCAGGRFVDPLASVERRLDSEAWQDAVPLSGPRSDGAAVFFHGDFVLLGGIGPEGQADQNQIYSDNGWQSFEQNLLPRYEDAAVVAGDAIYVIGGRNGNQPLRSIEQFVPLTPIVPEPKLPESIALISAFPNPFNGSVRLKISLPVGINGIQNYKIYNMLGQIVAEHSIHLPAGDSQIQIQGDGLGSSGIYWVEIEYVTGTNQSRRLVQKLTYLK
;
A
#
# COMPACT_ATOMS: atom_id res chain seq x y z
N MET A 1 10.89 -7.49 5.39
CA MET A 1 11.01 -6.83 6.70
C MET A 1 11.68 -7.81 7.66
N CYS A 2 12.56 -7.34 8.53
CA CYS A 2 13.13 -8.10 9.64
C CYS A 2 12.63 -7.46 10.93
N ALA A 3 12.01 -8.21 11.82
CA ALA A 3 11.39 -7.67 13.03
C ALA A 3 11.90 -8.43 14.27
N GLY A 4 12.49 -7.70 15.21
CA GLY A 4 13.06 -8.26 16.44
C GLY A 4 14.35 -9.04 16.19
N GLY A 5 14.45 -10.22 16.80
CA GLY A 5 15.66 -11.05 16.80
C GLY A 5 16.45 -10.90 18.11
N ARG A 6 17.63 -11.52 18.16
CA ARG A 6 18.51 -11.50 19.34
C ARG A 6 19.92 -11.12 18.94
N PHE A 7 20.50 -10.19 19.70
CA PHE A 7 21.94 -9.93 19.64
C PHE A 7 22.61 -10.40 20.94
N VAL A 8 22.35 -9.69 22.03
CA VAL A 8 22.61 -10.14 23.40
C VAL A 8 21.25 -10.42 24.05
N ASP A 9 20.41 -9.39 24.06
CA ASP A 9 19.01 -9.47 24.48
C ASP A 9 18.06 -9.51 23.27
N PRO A 10 16.79 -9.90 23.47
CA PRO A 10 15.75 -9.72 22.46
C PRO A 10 15.67 -8.27 22.00
N LEU A 11 15.41 -8.04 20.71
CA LEU A 11 15.38 -6.72 20.10
C LEU A 11 13.95 -6.29 19.76
N ALA A 12 13.68 -4.99 19.84
CA ALA A 12 12.44 -4.39 19.32
C ALA A 12 12.64 -3.76 17.94
N SER A 13 13.88 -3.72 17.44
CA SER A 13 14.22 -3.10 16.17
C SER A 13 13.53 -3.80 15.01
N VAL A 14 13.10 -3.01 14.04
CA VAL A 14 12.52 -3.50 12.81
C VAL A 14 13.22 -2.81 11.67
N GLU A 15 13.70 -3.58 10.72
CA GLU A 15 14.37 -3.10 9.53
C GLU A 15 13.54 -3.50 8.31
N ARG A 16 13.42 -2.58 7.35
CA ARG A 16 12.77 -2.86 6.07
C ARG A 16 13.70 -2.51 4.93
N ARG A 17 13.52 -3.23 3.83
CA ARG A 17 14.18 -3.00 2.56
C ARG A 17 13.13 -3.09 1.47
N LEU A 18 12.98 -2.02 0.71
CA LEU A 18 12.25 -2.00 -0.56
C LEU A 18 13.27 -2.23 -1.67
N ASP A 19 12.84 -2.84 -2.77
CA ASP A 19 13.76 -3.35 -3.80
C ASP A 19 14.78 -2.30 -4.25
N SER A 20 16.05 -2.71 -4.30
CA SER A 20 17.22 -1.87 -4.66
C SER A 20 17.68 -0.84 -3.62
N GLU A 21 16.99 -0.67 -2.50
CA GLU A 21 17.42 0.25 -1.43
C GLU A 21 18.31 -0.44 -0.38
N ALA A 22 19.01 0.38 0.42
CA ALA A 22 19.65 -0.08 1.65
C ALA A 22 18.59 -0.44 2.70
N TRP A 23 18.96 -1.29 3.67
CA TRP A 23 18.12 -1.50 4.85
C TRP A 23 17.93 -0.18 5.60
N GLN A 24 16.70 0.06 6.03
CA GLN A 24 16.30 1.25 6.77
C GLN A 24 15.53 0.84 8.02
N ASP A 25 15.69 1.62 9.08
CA ASP A 25 14.87 1.50 10.28
C ASP A 25 13.38 1.68 9.93
N ALA A 26 12.55 0.86 10.54
CA ALA A 26 11.10 0.93 10.48
C ALA A 26 10.52 1.12 11.89
N VAL A 27 9.20 1.25 11.99
CA VAL A 27 8.52 1.36 13.28
C VAL A 27 8.84 0.14 14.13
N PRO A 28 9.40 0.31 15.35
CA PRO A 28 9.79 -0.80 16.20
C PRO A 28 8.57 -1.55 16.74
N LEU A 29 8.80 -2.79 17.18
CA LEU A 29 7.82 -3.58 17.92
C LEU A 29 7.46 -2.88 19.23
N SER A 30 6.26 -3.13 19.77
CA SER A 30 5.87 -2.54 21.06
C SER A 30 6.69 -3.07 22.25
N GLY A 31 7.43 -4.15 22.05
CA GLY A 31 8.34 -4.73 23.03
C GLY A 31 9.39 -5.63 22.36
N PRO A 32 10.57 -5.80 22.97
CA PRO A 32 11.64 -6.60 22.40
C PRO A 32 11.27 -8.08 22.34
N ARG A 33 11.52 -8.74 21.20
CA ARG A 33 11.27 -10.17 21.05
C ARG A 33 12.25 -10.85 20.10
N SER A 34 12.47 -12.13 20.36
CA SER A 34 13.30 -13.03 19.58
C SER A 34 12.60 -14.38 19.42
N ASP A 35 13.12 -15.25 18.56
CA ASP A 35 12.66 -16.64 18.43
C ASP A 35 11.16 -16.79 18.13
N GLY A 36 10.51 -15.80 17.52
CA GLY A 36 9.13 -15.90 17.01
C GLY A 36 9.13 -16.12 15.49
N ALA A 37 7.96 -16.47 14.94
CA ALA A 37 7.78 -16.64 13.51
C ALA A 37 7.08 -15.42 12.89
N ALA A 38 7.47 -15.04 11.67
CA ALA A 38 6.82 -13.97 10.92
C ALA A 38 6.29 -14.46 9.58
N VAL A 39 5.11 -13.99 9.18
CA VAL A 39 4.47 -14.29 7.89
C VAL A 39 3.90 -13.02 7.26
N PHE A 40 3.67 -13.05 5.96
CA PHE A 40 2.94 -12.03 5.23
C PHE A 40 1.56 -12.58 4.84
N PHE A 41 0.49 -11.93 5.28
CA PHE A 41 -0.89 -12.42 5.13
C PHE A 41 -1.84 -11.27 4.81
N HIS A 42 -2.51 -11.34 3.65
CA HIS A 42 -3.45 -10.31 3.16
C HIS A 42 -2.93 -8.86 3.24
N GLY A 43 -1.69 -8.64 2.81
CA GLY A 43 -1.09 -7.30 2.81
C GLY A 43 -0.38 -6.92 4.11
N ASP A 44 -0.58 -7.68 5.20
CA ASP A 44 -0.04 -7.36 6.52
C ASP A 44 1.14 -8.26 6.91
N PHE A 45 2.10 -7.70 7.65
CA PHE A 45 3.13 -8.51 8.33
C PHE A 45 2.60 -8.96 9.69
N VAL A 46 2.59 -10.27 9.93
CA VAL A 46 2.16 -10.87 11.19
C VAL A 46 3.35 -11.52 11.87
N LEU A 47 3.53 -11.22 13.16
CA LEU A 47 4.57 -11.73 14.03
C LEU A 47 3.93 -12.54 15.16
N LEU A 48 4.26 -13.81 15.23
CA LEU A 48 3.63 -14.82 16.08
C LEU A 48 4.64 -15.35 17.09
N GLY A 49 4.19 -15.47 18.34
CA GLY A 49 5.01 -15.97 19.44
C GLY A 49 6.29 -15.18 19.67
N GLY A 50 7.32 -15.91 20.08
CA GLY A 50 8.63 -15.41 20.48
C GLY A 50 8.79 -15.24 21.99
N ILE A 51 9.98 -14.80 22.38
CA ILE A 51 10.38 -14.60 23.76
C ILE A 51 11.01 -13.20 23.93
N GLY A 52 10.49 -12.46 24.90
CA GLY A 52 10.98 -11.15 25.31
C GLY A 52 11.54 -11.17 26.74
N PRO A 53 11.93 -10.00 27.28
CA PRO A 53 12.46 -9.90 28.64
C PRO A 53 11.49 -10.38 29.74
N GLU A 54 10.18 -10.33 29.47
CA GLU A 54 9.13 -10.73 30.41
C GLU A 54 8.70 -12.20 30.28
N GLY A 55 9.29 -12.95 29.33
CA GLY A 55 8.96 -14.35 29.06
C GLY A 55 8.41 -14.59 27.65
N GLN A 56 7.70 -15.70 27.45
CA GLN A 56 7.04 -15.98 26.18
C GLN A 56 6.02 -14.89 25.87
N ALA A 57 5.98 -14.45 24.61
CA ALA A 57 4.94 -13.55 24.14
C ALA A 57 3.63 -14.33 23.97
N ASP A 58 2.60 -13.89 24.70
CA ASP A 58 1.20 -14.26 24.49
C ASP A 58 0.47 -13.27 23.57
N GLN A 59 1.02 -12.06 23.41
CA GLN A 59 0.54 -11.03 22.49
C GLN A 59 1.30 -11.03 21.17
N ASN A 60 0.65 -11.58 20.14
CA ASN A 60 1.14 -11.53 18.76
C ASN A 60 1.00 -10.11 18.20
N GLN A 61 1.73 -9.79 17.13
CA GLN A 61 1.69 -8.45 16.53
C GLN A 61 1.42 -8.47 15.04
N ILE A 62 0.63 -7.51 14.59
CA ILE A 62 0.36 -7.24 13.19
C ILE A 62 0.83 -5.83 12.86
N TYR A 63 1.45 -5.65 11.70
CA TYR A 63 1.78 -4.34 11.18
C TYR A 63 0.64 -3.86 10.29
N SER A 64 -0.18 -2.92 10.77
CA SER A 64 -1.29 -2.31 10.02
C SER A 64 -1.19 -0.78 10.05
N ASP A 65 -1.67 -0.11 8.99
CA ASP A 65 -1.86 1.35 8.93
C ASP A 65 -0.72 2.21 9.52
N ASN A 66 0.53 1.81 9.23
CA ASN A 66 1.81 2.45 9.65
C ASN A 66 2.40 2.05 11.01
N GLY A 67 1.91 1.03 11.70
CA GLY A 67 2.50 0.64 12.98
C GLY A 67 2.21 -0.79 13.42
N TRP A 68 2.98 -1.26 14.40
CA TRP A 68 2.73 -2.55 15.04
C TRP A 68 1.62 -2.44 16.08
N GLN A 69 0.67 -3.36 16.02
CA GLN A 69 -0.43 -3.48 16.95
C GLN A 69 -0.41 -4.89 17.56
N SER A 70 -0.50 -4.96 18.90
CA SER A 70 -0.72 -6.23 19.58
C SER A 70 -2.14 -6.72 19.34
N PHE A 71 -2.29 -8.01 19.11
CA PHE A 71 -3.59 -8.67 19.08
C PHE A 71 -3.53 -9.94 19.93
N GLU A 72 -4.62 -10.20 20.62
CA GLU A 72 -4.81 -11.39 21.44
C GLU A 72 -5.62 -12.41 20.65
N GLN A 73 -5.15 -13.66 20.62
CA GLN A 73 -5.94 -14.80 20.18
C GLN A 73 -5.59 -16.01 21.04
N ASN A 74 -6.48 -17.02 21.02
CA ASN A 74 -6.34 -18.30 21.72
C ASN A 74 -5.23 -19.20 21.12
N LEU A 75 -4.04 -18.64 20.88
CA LEU A 75 -2.84 -19.41 20.55
C LEU A 75 -2.08 -19.69 21.84
N LEU A 76 -1.53 -20.88 21.96
CA LEU A 76 -0.62 -21.20 23.05
C LEU A 76 0.64 -20.32 22.94
N PRO A 77 1.01 -19.58 24.01
CA PRO A 77 2.27 -18.83 24.04
C PRO A 77 3.43 -19.76 23.74
N ARG A 78 4.29 -19.36 22.79
CA ARG A 78 5.39 -20.18 22.30
C ARG A 78 6.54 -19.35 21.72
N TYR A 79 7.71 -19.96 21.63
CA TYR A 79 8.90 -19.45 20.96
C TYR A 79 9.64 -20.63 20.28
N GLU A 80 10.64 -20.35 19.46
CA GLU A 80 11.27 -21.30 18.52
C GLU A 80 10.26 -21.99 17.59
N ASP A 81 9.13 -21.32 17.32
CA ASP A 81 8.08 -21.80 16.44
C ASP A 81 8.35 -21.50 14.96
N ALA A 82 7.59 -22.14 14.08
CA ALA A 82 7.53 -21.83 12.67
C ALA A 82 6.09 -21.46 12.28
N ALA A 83 5.93 -20.55 11.33
CA ALA A 83 4.62 -20.18 10.80
C ALA A 83 4.61 -20.22 9.27
N VAL A 84 3.47 -20.61 8.71
CA VAL A 84 3.26 -20.66 7.25
C VAL A 84 1.84 -20.23 6.90
N VAL A 85 1.70 -19.54 5.77
CA VAL A 85 0.38 -19.25 5.18
C VAL A 85 -0.02 -20.41 4.26
N ALA A 86 -1.21 -20.96 4.45
CA ALA A 86 -1.79 -21.95 3.55
C ALA A 86 -3.28 -21.69 3.35
N GLY A 87 -3.65 -21.32 2.11
CA GLY A 87 -4.99 -20.85 1.79
C GLY A 87 -5.28 -19.52 2.50
N ASP A 88 -6.42 -19.46 3.17
CA ASP A 88 -6.91 -18.27 3.88
C ASP A 88 -6.62 -18.32 5.39
N ALA A 89 -5.52 -18.98 5.76
CA ALA A 89 -5.13 -19.16 7.15
C ALA A 89 -3.61 -19.21 7.32
N ILE A 90 -3.18 -18.90 8.54
CA ILE A 90 -1.82 -19.06 9.01
C ILE A 90 -1.78 -20.30 9.91
N TYR A 91 -0.73 -21.11 9.80
CA TYR A 91 -0.49 -22.26 10.64
C TYR A 91 0.78 -22.05 11.45
N VAL A 92 0.66 -22.16 12.77
CA VAL A 92 1.78 -22.06 13.72
C VAL A 92 2.16 -23.47 14.17
N ILE A 93 3.39 -23.86 13.89
CA ILE A 93 3.88 -25.24 13.93
C ILE A 93 4.94 -25.35 15.01
N GLY A 94 4.69 -26.21 16.01
CA GLY A 94 5.70 -26.59 17.00
C GLY A 94 6.15 -25.44 17.89
N GLY A 95 7.45 -25.35 18.16
CA GLY A 95 8.02 -24.41 19.13
C GLY A 95 8.02 -24.96 20.56
N ARG A 96 8.14 -24.05 21.52
CA ARG A 96 8.32 -24.37 22.95
C ARG A 96 7.44 -23.48 23.80
N ASN A 97 6.81 -24.06 24.82
CA ASN A 97 6.19 -23.33 25.92
C ASN A 97 6.95 -23.69 27.21
N GLY A 98 7.77 -22.75 27.68
CA GLY A 98 8.79 -23.02 28.70
C GLY A 98 9.74 -24.13 28.28
N ASN A 99 9.90 -25.13 29.16
CA ASN A 99 10.76 -26.29 28.88
C ASN A 99 10.08 -27.38 28.04
N GLN A 100 8.83 -27.19 27.63
CA GLN A 100 8.06 -28.21 26.91
C GLN A 100 8.08 -27.94 25.40
N PRO A 101 8.63 -28.86 24.59
CA PRO A 101 8.46 -28.79 23.14
C PRO A 101 7.01 -29.08 22.78
N LEU A 102 6.46 -28.29 21.86
CA LEU A 102 5.11 -28.42 21.36
C LEU A 102 5.11 -29.30 20.11
N ARG A 103 4.16 -30.25 20.05
CA ARG A 103 3.83 -31.03 18.86
C ARG A 103 2.59 -30.52 18.13
N SER A 104 1.96 -29.46 18.66
CA SER A 104 0.73 -28.91 18.14
C SER A 104 0.98 -28.06 16.89
N ILE A 105 0.02 -28.12 15.98
CA ILE A 105 -0.15 -27.13 14.92
C ILE A 105 -1.42 -26.37 15.29
N GLU A 106 -1.32 -25.05 15.44
CA GLU A 106 -2.47 -24.18 15.66
C GLU A 106 -2.79 -23.42 14.38
N GLN A 107 -4.08 -23.37 14.03
CA GLN A 107 -4.56 -22.57 12.92
C GLN A 107 -4.97 -21.19 13.43
N PHE A 108 -4.45 -20.16 12.79
CA PHE A 108 -4.72 -18.75 13.05
C PHE A 108 -5.38 -18.12 11.83
N VAL A 109 -6.54 -17.49 12.03
CA VAL A 109 -7.19 -16.64 11.04
C VAL A 109 -7.34 -15.26 11.71
N PRO A 110 -6.56 -14.25 11.29
CA PRO A 110 -6.73 -12.92 11.84
C PRO A 110 -8.14 -12.43 11.48
N LEU A 111 -8.90 -12.02 12.50
CA LEU A 111 -10.19 -11.36 12.33
C LEU A 111 -9.95 -9.90 11.94
N THR A 112 -9.22 -9.66 10.85
CA THR A 112 -9.18 -8.33 10.25
C THR A 112 -10.46 -8.16 9.42
N PRO A 113 -11.13 -6.99 9.45
CA PRO A 113 -12.09 -6.67 8.41
C PRO A 113 -11.36 -6.86 7.09
N ILE A 114 -11.97 -7.54 6.12
CA ILE A 114 -11.49 -7.57 4.75
C ILE A 114 -11.60 -6.13 4.24
N VAL A 115 -10.60 -5.30 4.56
CA VAL A 115 -10.29 -4.13 3.75
C VAL A 115 -9.69 -4.78 2.52
N PRO A 116 -10.43 -4.90 1.40
CA PRO A 116 -9.83 -5.49 0.21
C PRO A 116 -8.53 -4.75 -0.01
N GLU A 117 -7.43 -5.49 -0.19
CA GLU A 117 -6.16 -4.90 -0.64
C GLU A 117 -6.53 -3.84 -1.68
N PRO A 118 -6.05 -2.58 -1.55
CA PRO A 118 -6.28 -1.59 -2.58
C PRO A 118 -5.68 -2.17 -3.84
N LYS A 119 -6.54 -2.80 -4.67
CA LYS A 119 -6.12 -3.49 -5.87
C LYS A 119 -5.53 -2.41 -6.72
N LEU A 120 -4.20 -2.44 -6.82
CA LEU A 120 -3.51 -1.53 -7.69
C LEU A 120 -4.11 -1.72 -9.08
N PRO A 121 -4.48 -0.64 -9.76
CA PRO A 121 -5.22 -0.73 -11.01
C PRO A 121 -4.43 -1.57 -12.01
N GLU A 122 -4.99 -2.70 -12.45
CA GLU A 122 -4.35 -3.58 -13.45
C GLU A 122 -4.30 -2.92 -14.85
N SER A 123 -5.14 -1.91 -15.07
CA SER A 123 -5.23 -1.16 -16.31
C SER A 123 -5.40 0.34 -16.03
N ILE A 124 -4.81 1.17 -16.88
CA ILE A 124 -4.99 2.62 -16.81
C ILE A 124 -6.44 2.95 -17.13
N ALA A 125 -7.10 3.63 -16.19
CA ALA A 125 -8.43 4.19 -16.39
C ALA A 125 -8.40 5.70 -16.12
N LEU A 126 -8.91 6.47 -17.08
CA LEU A 126 -9.33 7.83 -16.83
C LEU A 126 -10.82 7.76 -16.48
N ILE A 127 -11.10 7.78 -15.18
CA ILE A 127 -12.33 7.20 -14.63
C ILE A 127 -13.54 8.12 -14.84
N SER A 128 -13.35 9.43 -14.68
CA SER A 128 -14.44 10.41 -14.86
C SER A 128 -13.94 11.84 -14.73
N ALA A 129 -14.55 12.75 -15.50
CA ALA A 129 -14.53 14.19 -15.24
C ALA A 129 -15.83 14.58 -14.52
N PHE A 130 -15.75 15.05 -13.27
CA PHE A 130 -16.94 15.45 -12.49
C PHE A 130 -16.71 16.75 -11.70
N PRO A 131 -17.65 17.72 -11.75
CA PRO A 131 -18.82 17.74 -12.64
C PRO A 131 -18.42 17.90 -14.12
N ASN A 132 -19.22 17.39 -15.05
CA ASN A 132 -19.04 17.64 -16.49
C ASN A 132 -20.42 17.55 -17.18
N PRO A 133 -21.02 18.67 -17.63
CA PRO A 133 -20.46 20.02 -17.68
C PRO A 133 -20.12 20.63 -16.32
N PHE A 134 -19.20 21.60 -16.27
CA PHE A 134 -18.79 22.29 -15.05
C PHE A 134 -18.83 23.81 -15.18
N ASN A 135 -19.03 24.48 -14.05
CA ASN A 135 -18.80 25.91 -13.85
C ASN A 135 -17.86 26.06 -12.65
N GLY A 136 -16.78 26.83 -12.78
CA GLY A 136 -15.72 26.93 -11.77
C GLY A 136 -14.66 25.84 -11.89
N SER A 137 -14.92 24.59 -11.47
CA SER A 137 -13.90 23.53 -11.49
C SER A 137 -14.42 22.13 -11.84
N VAL A 138 -13.54 21.30 -12.40
CA VAL A 138 -13.79 19.87 -12.68
C VAL A 138 -12.68 19.02 -12.08
N ARG A 139 -13.03 17.86 -11.53
CA ARG A 139 -12.09 16.85 -11.05
C ARG A 139 -11.98 15.71 -12.04
N LEU A 140 -10.74 15.36 -12.38
CA LEU A 140 -10.42 14.19 -13.18
C LEU A 140 -9.78 13.13 -12.28
N LYS A 141 -10.42 11.97 -12.19
CA LYS A 141 -9.86 10.79 -11.50
C LYS A 141 -9.02 9.98 -12.48
N ILE A 142 -7.78 9.70 -12.09
CA ILE A 142 -6.78 9.00 -12.89
C ILE A 142 -6.26 7.83 -12.07
N SER A 143 -6.14 6.68 -12.71
CA SER A 143 -5.72 5.44 -12.10
C SER A 143 -4.53 4.89 -12.87
N LEU A 144 -3.36 4.82 -12.22
CA LEU A 144 -2.09 4.43 -12.85
C LEU A 144 -1.56 3.11 -12.26
N PRO A 145 -1.17 2.12 -13.10
CA PRO A 145 -0.54 0.89 -12.63
C PRO A 145 0.89 1.15 -12.13
N VAL A 146 1.38 0.24 -11.30
CA VAL A 146 2.79 0.20 -10.86
C VAL A 146 3.70 -0.07 -12.07
N GLY A 147 4.85 0.63 -12.13
CA GLY A 147 5.81 0.51 -13.24
C GLY A 147 5.71 1.58 -14.33
N ILE A 148 4.91 2.63 -14.10
CA ILE A 148 4.91 3.86 -14.91
C ILE A 148 5.69 4.95 -14.16
N ASN A 149 6.51 5.73 -14.87
CA ASN A 149 7.30 6.85 -14.30
C ASN A 149 6.47 8.08 -13.88
N GLY A 150 5.20 7.85 -13.52
CA GLY A 150 4.22 8.88 -13.21
C GLY A 150 3.83 9.76 -14.40
N ILE A 151 2.91 10.69 -14.14
CA ILE A 151 2.54 11.76 -15.07
C ILE A 151 3.26 13.05 -14.63
N GLN A 152 3.89 13.75 -15.58
CA GLN A 152 4.66 14.97 -15.33
C GLN A 152 3.95 16.26 -15.77
N ASN A 153 3.02 16.16 -16.72
CA ASN A 153 2.24 17.30 -17.20
C ASN A 153 0.91 16.86 -17.81
N TYR A 154 0.04 17.84 -18.04
CA TYR A 154 -1.12 17.69 -18.90
C TYR A 154 -1.38 18.97 -19.69
N LYS A 155 -1.98 18.80 -20.86
CA LYS A 155 -2.33 19.89 -21.78
C LYS A 155 -3.83 19.96 -21.99
N ILE A 156 -4.34 21.17 -22.14
CA ILE A 156 -5.76 21.41 -22.44
C ILE A 156 -5.87 22.05 -23.82
N TYR A 157 -6.71 21.46 -24.66
CA TYR A 157 -6.97 21.89 -26.03
C TYR A 157 -8.40 22.40 -26.19
N ASN A 158 -8.59 23.43 -27.02
CA ASN A 158 -9.91 23.84 -27.47
C ASN A 158 -10.39 22.99 -28.67
N MET A 159 -11.61 23.25 -29.18
CA MET A 159 -12.18 22.53 -30.34
C MET A 159 -11.39 22.72 -31.65
N LEU A 160 -10.51 23.72 -31.72
CA LEU A 160 -9.64 23.97 -32.89
C LEU A 160 -8.29 23.24 -32.75
N GLY A 161 -8.06 22.50 -31.66
CA GLY A 161 -6.79 21.82 -31.39
C GLY A 161 -5.67 22.74 -30.90
N GLN A 162 -5.99 23.97 -30.47
CA GLN A 162 -5.00 24.89 -29.90
C GLN A 162 -4.85 24.63 -28.40
N ILE A 163 -3.61 24.69 -27.91
CA ILE A 163 -3.31 24.59 -26.47
C ILE A 163 -3.77 25.88 -25.79
N VAL A 164 -4.70 25.75 -24.84
CA VAL A 164 -5.19 26.86 -24.01
C VAL A 164 -4.55 26.88 -22.62
N ALA A 165 -4.05 25.74 -22.15
CA ALA A 165 -3.31 25.65 -20.90
C ALA A 165 -2.39 24.42 -20.88
N GLU A 166 -1.27 24.54 -20.18
CA GLU A 166 -0.33 23.44 -19.88
C GLU A 166 0.07 23.55 -18.41
N HIS A 167 0.04 22.43 -17.69
CA HIS A 167 0.35 22.39 -16.28
C HIS A 167 1.31 21.25 -15.96
N SER A 168 2.37 21.54 -15.22
CA SER A 168 3.26 20.54 -14.64
C SER A 168 2.64 19.95 -13.38
N ILE A 169 2.63 18.63 -13.26
CA ILE A 169 2.12 17.88 -12.11
C ILE A 169 3.05 16.69 -11.84
N HIS A 170 3.00 16.11 -10.66
CA HIS A 170 3.68 14.83 -10.40
C HIS A 170 2.69 13.86 -9.79
N LEU A 171 2.22 12.90 -10.60
CA LEU A 171 1.32 11.85 -10.12
C LEU A 171 2.07 10.52 -10.11
N PRO A 172 2.34 9.92 -8.94
CA PRO A 172 2.91 8.58 -8.85
C PRO A 172 1.88 7.51 -9.27
N ALA A 173 2.32 6.25 -9.33
CA ALA A 173 1.40 5.11 -9.54
C ALA A 173 0.33 5.05 -8.42
N GLY A 174 -0.86 4.55 -8.76
CA GLY A 174 -2.03 4.49 -7.90
C GLY A 174 -3.18 5.39 -8.37
N ASP A 175 -4.17 5.56 -7.50
CA ASP A 175 -5.31 6.44 -7.75
C ASP A 175 -4.97 7.88 -7.36
N SER A 176 -5.21 8.80 -8.28
CA SER A 176 -4.95 10.23 -8.13
C SER A 176 -6.08 11.06 -8.72
N GLN A 177 -6.15 12.32 -8.30
CA GLN A 177 -7.09 13.29 -8.86
C GLN A 177 -6.39 14.59 -9.22
N ILE A 178 -6.76 15.16 -10.36
CA ILE A 178 -6.39 16.53 -10.73
C ILE A 178 -7.64 17.39 -10.75
N GLN A 179 -7.51 18.63 -10.27
CA GLN A 179 -8.58 19.63 -10.31
C GLN A 179 -8.20 20.70 -11.33
N ILE A 180 -9.08 20.93 -12.30
CA ILE A 180 -8.91 21.93 -13.35
C ILE A 180 -9.88 23.07 -13.08
N GLN A 181 -9.35 24.30 -13.07
CA GLN A 181 -10.13 25.53 -12.95
C GLN A 181 -10.55 26.02 -14.35
N GLY A 182 -11.82 26.40 -14.49
CA GLY A 182 -12.41 26.87 -15.74
C GLY A 182 -12.03 28.31 -16.10
N ASP A 183 -11.67 29.14 -15.13
CA ASP A 183 -11.33 30.55 -15.34
C ASP A 183 -10.16 30.76 -16.31
N GLY A 184 -9.23 29.79 -16.35
CA GLY A 184 -8.09 29.79 -17.27
C GLY A 184 -8.39 29.31 -18.69
N LEU A 185 -9.61 28.83 -18.98
CA LEU A 185 -9.97 28.27 -20.29
C LEU A 185 -10.46 29.32 -21.30
N GLY A 186 -10.71 30.56 -20.84
CA GLY A 186 -11.14 31.68 -21.68
C GLY A 186 -12.65 31.81 -21.83
N SER A 187 -13.33 30.83 -22.42
CA SER A 187 -14.77 30.89 -22.72
C SER A 187 -15.51 29.57 -22.45
N SER A 188 -16.85 29.63 -22.33
CA SER A 188 -17.69 28.43 -22.32
C SER A 188 -17.49 27.63 -23.62
N GLY A 189 -17.35 26.31 -23.51
CA GLY A 189 -17.06 25.48 -24.66
C GLY A 189 -16.64 24.05 -24.33
N ILE A 190 -16.24 23.33 -25.37
CA ILE A 190 -15.71 21.97 -25.26
C ILE A 190 -14.19 22.02 -25.31
N TYR A 191 -13.56 21.30 -24.38
CA TYR A 191 -12.12 21.18 -24.24
C TYR A 191 -11.70 19.71 -24.17
N TRP A 192 -10.46 19.42 -24.51
CA TRP A 192 -9.85 18.10 -24.34
C TRP A 192 -8.63 18.23 -23.45
N VAL A 193 -8.57 17.39 -22.42
CA VAL A 193 -7.38 17.22 -21.60
C VAL A 193 -6.60 16.05 -22.15
N GLU A 194 -5.36 16.29 -22.56
CA GLU A 194 -4.42 15.26 -22.97
C GLU A 194 -3.36 15.06 -21.87
N ILE A 195 -3.11 13.81 -21.55
CA ILE A 195 -2.10 13.39 -20.58
C ILE A 195 -1.18 12.39 -21.27
N GLU A 196 0.10 12.72 -21.38
CA GLU A 196 1.12 11.80 -21.88
C GLU A 196 1.77 11.05 -20.72
N TYR A 197 2.04 9.76 -20.90
CA TYR A 197 2.72 8.93 -19.94
C TYR A 197 3.58 7.87 -20.63
N VAL A 198 4.61 7.38 -19.94
CA VAL A 198 5.54 6.37 -20.45
C VAL A 198 5.30 5.05 -19.70
N THR A 199 4.94 4.00 -20.43
CA THR A 199 4.75 2.67 -19.85
C THR A 199 6.09 2.06 -19.40
N GLY A 200 6.06 1.01 -18.56
CA GLY A 200 7.26 0.26 -18.18
C GLY A 200 8.03 -0.36 -19.35
N THR A 201 7.45 -0.42 -20.55
CA THR A 201 8.11 -0.84 -21.80
C THR A 201 8.69 0.34 -22.61
N ASN A 202 8.86 1.52 -21.99
CA ASN A 202 9.33 2.76 -22.62
C ASN A 202 8.49 3.21 -23.84
N GLN A 203 7.20 2.88 -23.89
CA GLN A 203 6.31 3.39 -24.93
C GLN A 203 5.55 4.60 -24.42
N SER A 204 5.56 5.68 -25.20
CA SER A 204 4.71 6.85 -24.94
C SER A 204 3.27 6.54 -25.32
N ARG A 205 2.34 6.86 -24.43
CA ARG A 205 0.90 6.73 -24.63
C ARG A 205 0.18 7.98 -24.13
N ARG A 206 -1.08 8.11 -24.55
CA ARG A 206 -1.91 9.28 -24.25
C ARG A 206 -3.25 8.89 -23.67
N LEU A 207 -3.71 9.64 -22.67
CA LEU A 207 -5.10 9.65 -22.23
C LEU A 207 -5.73 10.96 -22.66
N VAL A 208 -6.96 10.88 -23.16
CA VAL A 208 -7.71 12.05 -23.61
C VAL A 208 -9.07 12.06 -22.94
N GLN A 209 -9.46 13.21 -22.37
CA GLN A 209 -10.78 13.40 -21.77
C GLN A 209 -11.46 14.64 -22.30
N LYS A 210 -12.71 14.49 -22.75
CA LYS A 210 -13.58 15.63 -23.09
C LYS A 210 -14.09 16.31 -21.83
N LEU A 211 -13.98 17.63 -21.79
CA LEU A 211 -14.55 18.54 -20.80
C LEU A 211 -15.55 19.49 -21.46
N THR A 212 -16.60 19.86 -20.74
CA THR A 212 -17.57 20.88 -21.15
C THR A 212 -17.63 21.96 -20.08
N TYR A 213 -17.09 23.14 -20.38
CA TYR A 213 -17.06 24.28 -19.46
C TYR A 213 -18.20 25.24 -19.78
N LEU A 214 -18.93 25.66 -18.75
CA LEU A 214 -20.02 26.62 -18.81
C LEU A 214 -19.71 27.74 -17.81
N LYS A 215 -19.34 28.91 -18.31
CA LYS A 215 -19.17 30.15 -17.55
C LYS A 215 -20.53 30.80 -17.26
#